data_AF-A0A3N5M8Q1-F1
#
_entry.id   AF-A0A3N5M8Q1-F1
#
_cell.length_a   1.000
_cell.length_b   1.000
_cell.length_c   1.000
_cell.angle_alpha   90.00
_cell.angle_beta   90.00
_cell.angle_gamma   90.00
#
_symmetry.space_group_name_H-M   'P 1'
#
loop_
_entity.id
_entity.type
_entity.pdbx_description
1 polymer ?
#
loop_
_entity_poly.entity_id
_entity_poly.type
_entity_poly.pdbx_seq_one_letter_code
_entity_poly.pdbx_strand_id
1 'polypeptide(L)'
;MSNHKPIKSASTSAEEIIEWGEANKMETCFDRAAKMKPCPIGETGACCKVCHMGPCRLIGKNAEEEATGVCGASLSTVAARNFVRMIAAGTAAHSDHARDMANTLLAAATGEVKDFKITDVRKLYKVAGILEIEFEGRPVNDVAKDVAETFLQDFGRQNGEINYCKRAPKKTQERWKKYGIAPRGIDREVVEAMHRTNIGVDHDADHLLTHGLRTALADGWGGCMISTDVTDILFGTPRPIKAEASFGIFKEDEVNLVVHGHEPSLAELIVDVVSTDEMIEYAKSKGAKGINLGGMCCTANEVLMRHG
;
A
#
# COMPACT_ATOMS: atom_id res chain seq x y z
N MET A 1 40.60 -20.91 4.73
CA MET A 1 39.49 -19.96 4.54
C MET A 1 38.24 -20.72 4.89
N SER A 2 37.50 -20.32 5.93
CA SER A 2 36.34 -21.12 6.36
C SER A 2 35.32 -21.18 5.23
N ASN A 3 34.93 -22.40 4.85
CA ASN A 3 33.83 -22.69 3.92
C ASN A 3 32.48 -22.36 4.61
N HIS A 4 32.28 -21.14 5.08
CA HIS A 4 30.96 -20.73 5.56
C HIS A 4 30.13 -20.31 4.35
N LYS A 5 29.13 -21.14 4.04
CA LYS A 5 28.06 -20.79 3.11
C LYS A 5 27.42 -19.49 3.60
N PRO A 6 27.24 -18.48 2.73
CA PRO A 6 26.60 -17.24 3.12
C PRO A 6 25.16 -17.53 3.54
N ILE A 7 24.80 -17.16 4.77
CA ILE A 7 23.45 -17.27 5.31
C ILE A 7 22.57 -16.22 4.64
N LYS A 8 21.48 -16.64 3.98
CA LYS A 8 20.57 -15.75 3.25
C LYS A 8 19.42 -15.23 4.12
N SER A 9 19.06 -15.94 5.18
CA SER A 9 18.00 -15.58 6.12
C SER A 9 18.39 -15.83 7.58
N ALA A 10 17.99 -14.94 8.48
CA ALA A 10 18.12 -15.16 9.93
C ALA A 10 17.11 -16.22 10.47
N SER A 11 16.06 -16.54 9.70
CA SER A 11 15.11 -17.61 10.03
C SER A 11 15.64 -18.94 9.54
N THR A 12 15.87 -19.89 10.46
CA THR A 12 16.35 -21.25 10.13
C THR A 12 15.42 -21.95 9.14
N SER A 13 14.10 -21.88 9.34
CA SER A 13 13.13 -22.50 8.44
C SER A 13 13.13 -21.87 7.04
N ALA A 14 13.34 -20.55 6.95
CA ALA A 14 13.47 -19.88 5.66
C ALA A 14 14.77 -20.29 4.96
N GLU A 15 15.87 -20.43 5.70
CA GLU A 15 17.15 -20.89 5.16
C GLU A 15 17.01 -22.30 4.59
N GLU A 16 16.42 -23.24 5.35
CA GLU A 16 16.17 -24.62 4.89
C GLU A 16 15.37 -24.67 3.58
N ILE A 17 14.33 -23.83 3.44
CA ILE A 17 13.54 -23.72 2.21
C ILE A 17 14.39 -23.18 1.05
N ILE A 18 15.25 -22.19 1.30
CA ILE A 18 16.16 -21.65 0.29
C ILE A 18 17.16 -22.73 -0.16
N GLU A 19 17.76 -23.48 0.78
CA GLU A 19 18.67 -24.57 0.47
C GLU A 19 17.99 -25.70 -0.31
N TRP A 20 16.76 -26.05 0.07
CA TRP A 20 15.94 -27.01 -0.66
C TRP A 20 15.66 -26.52 -2.09
N GLY A 21 15.32 -25.24 -2.25
CA GLY A 21 15.14 -24.62 -3.57
C GLY A 21 16.39 -24.70 -4.43
N GLU A 22 17.56 -24.39 -3.88
CA GLU A 22 18.86 -24.52 -4.55
C GLU A 22 19.13 -25.95 -5.00
N ALA A 23 18.93 -26.94 -4.12
CA ALA A 23 19.13 -28.36 -4.42
C ALA A 23 18.21 -28.84 -5.57
N ASN A 24 17.03 -28.24 -5.69
CA ASN A 24 16.05 -28.50 -6.75
C ASN A 24 16.18 -27.57 -7.96
N LYS A 25 17.26 -26.79 -8.05
CA LYS A 25 17.55 -25.86 -9.17
C LYS A 25 16.45 -24.80 -9.37
N MET A 26 15.78 -24.41 -8.30
CA MET A 26 14.79 -23.33 -8.29
C MET A 26 15.48 -22.00 -7.98
N GLU A 27 15.32 -21.03 -8.87
CA GLU A 27 15.93 -19.71 -8.68
C GLU A 27 15.11 -18.83 -7.72
N THR A 28 15.75 -18.33 -6.67
CA THR A 28 15.14 -17.43 -5.68
C THR A 28 15.51 -15.96 -5.92
N CYS A 29 14.89 -15.04 -5.16
CA CYS A 29 15.25 -13.63 -5.19
C CYS A 29 16.72 -13.38 -4.80
N PHE A 30 17.28 -14.18 -3.88
CA PHE A 30 18.67 -14.09 -3.47
C PHE A 30 19.63 -14.42 -4.61
N ASP A 31 19.31 -15.43 -5.42
CA ASP A 31 20.15 -15.82 -6.55
C ASP A 31 20.15 -14.74 -7.63
N ARG A 32 18.98 -14.15 -7.91
CA ARG A 32 18.86 -13.01 -8.82
C ARG A 32 19.62 -11.78 -8.29
N ALA A 33 19.51 -11.48 -7.00
CA ALA A 33 20.24 -10.37 -6.38
C ALA A 33 21.77 -10.58 -6.43
N ALA A 34 22.25 -11.80 -6.18
CA ALA A 34 23.67 -12.13 -6.27
C ALA A 34 24.23 -12.03 -7.70
N LYS A 35 23.43 -12.39 -8.71
CA LYS A 35 23.81 -12.28 -10.13
C LYS A 35 23.75 -10.83 -10.64
N MET A 36 22.81 -10.03 -10.14
CA MET A 36 22.52 -8.69 -10.64
C MET A 36 23.27 -7.62 -9.85
N LYS A 37 24.40 -7.17 -10.39
CA LYS A 37 25.10 -6.00 -9.84
C LYS A 37 24.23 -4.74 -9.97
N PRO A 38 24.09 -3.92 -8.91
CA PRO A 38 23.41 -2.63 -9.01
C PRO A 38 24.00 -1.78 -10.13
N CYS A 39 23.13 -1.06 -10.86
CA CYS A 39 23.57 -0.12 -11.88
C CYS A 39 24.26 1.07 -11.18
N PRO A 40 25.56 1.34 -11.41
CA PRO A 40 26.29 2.36 -10.64
C PRO A 40 25.79 3.79 -10.88
N ILE A 41 25.07 4.02 -11.99
CA ILE A 41 24.46 5.32 -12.33
C ILE A 41 23.03 5.40 -11.78
N GLY A 42 22.29 4.30 -11.80
CA GLY A 42 20.92 4.24 -11.31
C GLY A 42 20.85 4.29 -9.79
N GLU A 43 21.78 3.60 -9.13
CA GLU A 43 21.92 3.54 -7.66
C GLU A 43 22.13 4.92 -7.04
N THR A 44 22.90 5.79 -7.71
CA THR A 44 23.13 7.18 -7.26
C THR A 44 22.05 8.15 -7.72
N GLY A 45 21.02 7.68 -8.44
CA GLY A 45 19.96 8.53 -8.99
C GLY A 45 20.37 9.39 -10.18
N ALA A 46 21.56 9.18 -10.76
CA ALA A 46 22.18 10.01 -11.80
C ALA A 46 21.71 9.72 -13.24
N CYS A 47 20.65 8.94 -13.43
CA CYS A 47 20.09 8.57 -14.73
C CYS A 47 18.70 9.18 -14.92
N CYS A 48 18.51 9.96 -15.99
CA CYS A 48 17.21 10.52 -16.36
C CYS A 48 16.69 9.90 -17.66
N LYS A 49 15.45 9.40 -17.63
CA LYS A 49 14.76 8.77 -18.77
C LYS A 49 13.36 9.35 -19.03
N VAL A 50 13.13 10.60 -18.62
CA VAL A 50 11.80 11.24 -18.63
C VAL A 50 11.35 11.69 -20.04
N CYS A 51 12.28 11.90 -20.97
CA CYS A 51 11.96 12.36 -22.33
C CYS A 51 12.87 11.71 -23.40
N HIS A 52 12.51 11.93 -24.67
CA HIS A 52 13.19 11.36 -25.83
C HIS A 52 14.51 12.07 -26.23
N MET A 53 14.82 13.24 -25.66
CA MET A 53 16.15 13.86 -25.85
C MET A 53 17.25 13.11 -25.09
N GLY A 54 16.88 12.35 -24.06
CA GLY A 54 17.77 11.46 -23.32
C GLY A 54 17.82 10.04 -23.93
N PRO A 55 18.21 9.03 -23.14
CA PRO A 55 18.49 9.08 -21.70
C PRO A 55 19.74 9.91 -21.38
N CYS A 56 19.68 10.70 -20.30
CA CYS A 56 20.82 11.48 -19.80
C CYS A 56 21.51 10.75 -18.64
N ARG A 57 22.84 10.75 -18.62
CA ARG A 57 23.66 10.19 -17.52
C ARG A 57 24.55 11.30 -16.97
N LEU A 58 24.39 11.62 -15.69
CA LEU A 58 25.07 12.74 -15.04
C LEU A 58 26.21 12.19 -14.17
N ILE A 59 27.34 11.91 -14.80
CA ILE A 59 28.50 11.27 -14.17
C ILE A 59 29.76 12.14 -14.33
N GLY A 60 30.71 12.01 -13.41
CA GLY A 60 31.93 12.81 -13.39
C GLY A 60 32.40 13.07 -11.97
N LYS A 61 33.63 13.56 -11.81
CA LYS A 61 34.21 13.84 -10.51
C LYS A 61 33.49 14.99 -9.77
N ASN A 62 32.99 15.97 -10.53
CA ASN A 62 32.25 17.15 -10.05
C ASN A 62 30.82 17.16 -10.61
N ALA A 63 30.17 15.98 -10.68
CA ALA A 63 28.89 15.85 -11.36
C ALA A 63 27.75 16.61 -10.66
N GLU A 64 27.84 16.80 -9.33
CA GLU A 64 26.84 17.56 -8.59
C GLU A 64 26.82 19.04 -9.00
N GLU A 65 27.98 19.61 -9.31
CA GLU A 65 28.14 21.02 -9.66
C GLU A 65 28.06 21.28 -11.16
N GLU A 66 28.61 20.39 -11.98
CA GLU A 66 28.85 20.65 -13.41
C GLU A 66 27.97 19.83 -14.35
N ALA A 67 27.47 18.65 -13.92
CA ALA A 67 26.74 17.77 -14.83
C ALA A 67 25.29 18.21 -15.01
N THR A 68 24.87 18.26 -16.27
CA THR A 68 23.49 18.54 -16.65
C THR A 68 23.00 17.54 -17.71
N GLY A 69 21.69 17.30 -17.73
CA GLY A 69 21.04 16.62 -18.86
C GLY A 69 20.91 17.56 -20.07
N VAL A 70 20.43 17.02 -21.20
CA VAL A 70 20.26 17.80 -22.45
C VAL A 70 19.39 19.05 -22.26
N CYS A 71 18.40 19.00 -21.35
CA CYS A 71 17.53 20.13 -21.03
C CYS A 71 18.08 21.08 -19.96
N GLY A 72 19.34 20.90 -19.53
CA GLY A 72 19.97 21.69 -18.47
C GLY A 72 19.60 21.29 -17.04
N ALA A 73 18.85 20.20 -16.82
CA ALA A 73 18.55 19.72 -15.47
C ALA A 73 19.82 19.19 -14.78
N SER A 74 20.11 19.65 -13.57
CA SER A 74 21.27 19.22 -12.78
C SER A 74 21.09 17.81 -12.20
N LEU A 75 22.16 17.26 -11.64
CA LEU A 75 22.12 15.98 -10.92
C LEU A 75 21.12 16.00 -9.76
N SER A 76 21.09 17.08 -8.96
CA SER A 76 20.15 17.23 -7.85
C SER A 76 18.69 17.25 -8.31
N THR A 77 18.37 17.97 -9.39
CA THR A 77 17.04 17.96 -9.99
C THR A 77 16.65 16.57 -10.48
N VAL A 78 17.54 15.87 -11.18
CA VAL A 78 17.27 14.51 -11.69
C VAL A 78 17.04 13.52 -10.54
N ALA A 79 17.88 13.54 -9.53
CA ALA A 79 17.74 12.68 -8.35
C ALA A 79 16.42 12.95 -7.62
N ALA A 80 16.08 14.23 -7.38
CA ALA A 80 14.81 14.61 -6.75
C ALA A 80 13.60 14.15 -7.58
N ARG A 81 13.62 14.32 -8.91
CA ARG A 81 12.52 13.85 -9.78
C ARG A 81 12.35 12.34 -9.72
N ASN A 82 13.45 11.59 -9.76
CA ASN A 82 13.43 10.14 -9.66
C ASN A 82 12.80 9.69 -8.34
N PHE A 83 13.22 10.31 -7.23
CA PHE A 83 12.68 10.00 -5.91
C PHE A 83 11.21 10.39 -5.75
N VAL A 84 10.80 11.57 -6.21
CA VAL A 84 9.40 12.02 -6.18
C VAL A 84 8.49 11.09 -6.99
N ARG A 85 8.96 10.54 -8.13
CA ARG A 85 8.20 9.53 -8.88
C ARG A 85 8.06 8.21 -8.11
N MET A 86 9.06 7.81 -7.33
CA MET A 86 8.94 6.64 -6.44
C MET A 86 7.89 6.86 -5.36
N ILE A 87 7.89 8.04 -4.73
CA ILE A 87 6.85 8.43 -3.77
C ILE A 87 5.47 8.40 -4.43
N ALA A 88 5.32 9.04 -5.58
CA ALA A 88 4.05 9.09 -6.30
C ALA A 88 3.51 7.71 -6.66
N ALA A 89 4.38 6.77 -7.07
CA ALA A 89 3.99 5.39 -7.35
C ALA A 89 3.51 4.65 -6.09
N GLY A 90 4.20 4.81 -4.95
CA GLY A 90 3.76 4.24 -3.67
C GLY A 90 2.41 4.81 -3.22
N THR A 91 2.27 6.14 -3.27
CA THR A 91 1.01 6.83 -2.96
C THR A 91 -0.12 6.40 -3.88
N ALA A 92 0.15 6.20 -5.18
CA ALA A 92 -0.86 5.72 -6.13
C ALA A 92 -1.37 4.31 -5.76
N ALA A 93 -0.47 3.40 -5.35
CA ALA A 93 -0.85 2.05 -4.95
C ALA A 93 -1.80 2.05 -3.73
N HIS A 94 -1.48 2.83 -2.70
CA HIS A 94 -2.36 2.95 -1.54
C HIS A 94 -3.63 3.78 -1.83
N SER A 95 -3.56 4.75 -2.74
CA SER A 95 -4.73 5.51 -3.21
C SER A 95 -5.76 4.56 -3.84
N ASP A 96 -5.35 3.73 -4.79
CA ASP A 96 -6.29 2.88 -5.51
C ASP A 96 -6.91 1.80 -4.60
N HIS A 97 -6.10 1.20 -3.73
CA HIS A 97 -6.59 0.29 -2.71
C HIS A 97 -7.63 0.96 -1.78
N ALA A 98 -7.38 2.20 -1.34
CA ALA A 98 -8.34 2.94 -0.51
C ALA A 98 -9.61 3.32 -1.26
N ARG A 99 -9.51 3.58 -2.57
CA ARG A 99 -10.66 3.87 -3.43
C ARG A 99 -11.55 2.65 -3.58
N ASP A 100 -10.97 1.47 -3.79
CA ASP A 100 -11.70 0.20 -3.85
C ASP A 100 -12.43 -0.07 -2.53
N MET A 101 -11.78 0.19 -1.39
CA MET A 101 -12.44 0.09 -0.08
C MET A 101 -13.59 1.09 0.08
N ALA A 102 -13.40 2.37 -0.31
CA ALA A 102 -14.47 3.36 -0.25
C ALA A 102 -15.66 3.00 -1.16
N ASN A 103 -15.41 2.48 -2.36
CA ASN A 103 -16.45 1.96 -3.25
C ASN A 103 -17.16 0.74 -2.64
N THR A 104 -16.42 -0.16 -2.00
CA THR A 104 -16.99 -1.33 -1.32
C THR A 104 -17.91 -0.91 -0.17
N LEU A 105 -17.52 0.10 0.62
CA LEU A 105 -18.39 0.67 1.65
C LEU A 105 -19.65 1.29 1.07
N LEU A 106 -19.53 2.02 -0.04
CA LEU A 106 -20.67 2.60 -0.73
C LEU A 106 -21.63 1.50 -1.21
N ALA A 107 -21.11 0.46 -1.85
CA ALA A 107 -21.90 -0.65 -2.37
C ALA A 107 -22.60 -1.46 -1.26
N ALA A 108 -21.94 -1.66 -0.12
CA ALA A 108 -22.54 -2.28 1.07
C ALA A 108 -23.64 -1.37 1.67
N ALA A 109 -23.41 -0.06 1.71
CA ALA A 109 -24.38 0.90 2.23
C ALA A 109 -25.64 1.02 1.36
N THR A 110 -25.50 0.97 0.04
CA THR A 110 -26.61 1.05 -0.92
C THR A 110 -27.30 -0.29 -1.17
N GLY A 111 -26.77 -1.40 -0.64
CA GLY A 111 -27.30 -2.74 -0.82
C GLY A 111 -27.02 -3.35 -2.20
N GLU A 112 -26.07 -2.78 -2.95
CA GLU A 112 -25.62 -3.33 -4.24
C GLU A 112 -24.85 -4.64 -4.04
N VAL A 113 -24.08 -4.74 -2.96
CA VAL A 113 -23.39 -5.98 -2.54
C VAL A 113 -24.07 -6.53 -1.29
N LYS A 114 -24.52 -7.77 -1.35
CA LYS A 114 -25.27 -8.43 -0.26
C LYS A 114 -24.39 -9.15 0.74
N ASP A 115 -23.19 -9.53 0.32
CA ASP A 115 -22.25 -10.32 1.13
C ASP A 115 -21.47 -9.45 2.12
N PHE A 116 -21.44 -8.13 1.90
CA PHE A 116 -20.82 -7.17 2.81
C PHE A 116 -21.84 -6.36 3.59
N LYS A 117 -21.54 -6.13 4.86
CA LYS A 117 -22.38 -5.34 5.79
C LYS A 117 -21.49 -4.46 6.65
N ILE A 118 -22.07 -3.41 7.21
CA ILE A 118 -21.40 -2.59 8.21
C ILE A 118 -21.32 -3.39 9.52
N THR A 119 -20.13 -3.91 9.84
CA THR A 119 -19.90 -4.74 11.02
C THR A 119 -19.56 -3.91 12.26
N ASP A 120 -18.86 -2.79 12.10
CA ASP A 120 -18.48 -1.90 13.22
C ASP A 120 -19.13 -0.51 13.11
N VAL A 121 -20.38 -0.44 13.57
CA VAL A 121 -21.16 0.81 13.61
C VAL A 121 -20.52 1.87 14.50
N ARG A 122 -19.82 1.47 15.58
CA ARG A 122 -19.15 2.41 16.48
C ARG A 122 -17.97 3.08 15.77
N LYS A 123 -17.18 2.30 15.03
CA LYS A 123 -16.10 2.82 14.18
C LYS A 123 -16.66 3.77 13.12
N LEU A 124 -17.75 3.37 12.44
CA LEU A 124 -18.42 4.21 11.46
C LEU A 124 -18.80 5.58 12.04
N TYR A 125 -19.45 5.62 13.20
CA TYR A 125 -19.86 6.89 13.82
C TYR A 125 -18.68 7.74 14.31
N LYS A 126 -17.59 7.12 14.77
CA LYS A 126 -16.35 7.84 15.08
C LYS A 126 -15.78 8.50 13.82
N VAL A 127 -15.78 7.79 12.69
CA VAL A 127 -15.34 8.31 11.40
C VAL A 127 -16.26 9.44 10.92
N ALA A 128 -17.58 9.24 10.98
CA ALA A 128 -18.59 10.26 10.64
C ALA A 128 -18.37 11.55 11.43
N GLY A 129 -18.15 11.47 12.75
CA GLY A 129 -17.85 12.64 13.57
C GLY A 129 -16.58 13.39 13.18
N ILE A 130 -15.54 12.69 12.68
CA ILE A 130 -14.32 13.32 12.16
C ILE A 130 -14.57 14.02 10.82
N LEU A 131 -15.44 13.44 10.00
CA LEU A 131 -15.88 13.99 8.73
C LEU A 131 -16.96 15.08 8.90
N GLU A 132 -17.38 15.37 10.13
CA GLU A 132 -18.45 16.33 10.44
C GLU A 132 -19.79 15.93 9.81
N ILE A 133 -20.05 14.62 9.73
CA ILE A 133 -21.31 14.04 9.26
C ILE A 133 -22.20 13.75 10.48
N GLU A 134 -23.38 14.35 10.53
CA GLU A 134 -24.41 14.05 11.52
C GLU A 134 -24.85 12.58 11.42
N PHE A 135 -24.90 11.86 12.55
CA PHE A 135 -25.26 10.44 12.57
C PHE A 135 -26.35 10.08 13.61
N GLU A 136 -26.70 10.99 14.52
CA GLU A 136 -27.69 10.71 15.57
C GLU A 136 -29.09 10.51 14.98
N GLY A 137 -29.75 9.40 15.34
CA GLY A 137 -31.10 9.06 14.88
C GLY A 137 -31.21 8.67 13.40
N ARG A 138 -30.09 8.60 12.67
CA ARG A 138 -30.06 8.21 11.25
C ARG A 138 -29.93 6.70 11.06
N PRO A 139 -30.45 6.14 9.95
CA PRO A 139 -30.14 4.77 9.53
C PRO A 139 -28.62 4.59 9.31
N VAL A 140 -28.08 3.46 9.77
CA VAL A 140 -26.64 3.13 9.66
C VAL A 140 -26.15 3.23 8.22
N ASN A 141 -26.92 2.68 7.28
CA ASN A 141 -26.57 2.67 5.86
C ASN A 141 -26.52 4.09 5.26
N ASP A 142 -27.39 5.00 5.70
CA ASP A 142 -27.36 6.38 5.22
C ASP A 142 -26.09 7.10 5.70
N VAL A 143 -25.66 6.84 6.94
CA VAL A 143 -24.39 7.38 7.47
C VAL A 143 -23.19 6.77 6.74
N ALA A 144 -23.21 5.45 6.49
CA ALA A 144 -22.15 4.76 5.75
C ALA A 144 -22.01 5.28 4.32
N LYS A 145 -23.13 5.55 3.65
CA LYS A 145 -23.17 6.16 2.33
C LYS A 145 -22.50 7.53 2.34
N ASP A 146 -22.90 8.42 3.24
CA ASP A 146 -22.32 9.77 3.33
C ASP A 146 -20.81 9.73 3.63
N VAL A 147 -20.37 8.81 4.51
CA VAL A 147 -18.95 8.59 4.81
C VAL A 147 -18.19 8.15 3.55
N ALA A 148 -18.72 7.18 2.81
CA ALA A 148 -18.10 6.68 1.58
C ALA A 148 -18.02 7.77 0.51
N GLU A 149 -19.11 8.50 0.26
CA GLU A 149 -19.15 9.60 -0.72
C GLU A 149 -18.18 10.73 -0.33
N THR A 150 -18.05 11.04 0.96
CA THR A 150 -17.10 12.04 1.47
C THR A 150 -15.65 11.61 1.26
N PHE A 151 -15.33 10.33 1.43
CA PHE A 151 -14.00 9.81 1.07
C PHE A 151 -13.74 9.86 -0.43
N LEU A 152 -14.71 9.44 -1.25
CA LEU A 152 -14.59 9.46 -2.71
C LEU A 152 -14.27 10.87 -3.23
N GLN A 153 -14.79 11.92 -2.57
CA GLN A 153 -14.45 13.31 -2.89
C GLN A 153 -12.98 13.65 -2.60
N ASP A 154 -12.35 13.08 -1.56
CA ASP A 154 -10.96 13.38 -1.19
C ASP A 154 -9.94 12.87 -2.22
N PHE A 155 -10.29 11.86 -3.01
CA PHE A 155 -9.41 11.39 -4.10
C PHE A 155 -9.26 12.45 -5.20
N GLY A 156 -10.37 13.09 -5.60
CA GLY A 156 -10.43 14.07 -6.69
C GLY A 156 -10.46 15.54 -6.25
N ARG A 157 -10.34 15.84 -4.96
CA ARG A 157 -10.50 17.19 -4.41
C ARG A 157 -9.52 18.19 -5.04
N GLN A 158 -10.09 19.22 -5.71
CA GLN A 158 -9.31 20.21 -6.45
C GLN A 158 -8.78 21.36 -5.58
N ASN A 159 -9.40 21.68 -4.44
CA ASN A 159 -9.02 22.77 -3.56
C ASN A 159 -9.30 22.42 -2.10
N GLY A 160 -8.62 23.11 -1.17
CA GLY A 160 -8.72 22.81 0.26
C GLY A 160 -7.79 21.68 0.68
N GLU A 161 -8.16 20.98 1.74
CA GLU A 161 -7.38 19.90 2.37
C GLU A 161 -8.25 18.64 2.42
N ILE A 162 -7.64 17.46 2.34
CA ILE A 162 -8.35 16.19 2.58
C ILE A 162 -8.89 16.14 4.02
N ASN A 163 -10.02 15.49 4.24
CA ASN A 163 -10.74 15.56 5.53
C ASN A 163 -9.90 15.05 6.71
N TYR A 164 -9.13 13.98 6.49
CA TYR A 164 -8.35 13.32 7.53
C TYR A 164 -7.15 14.13 8.02
N CYS A 165 -6.76 15.22 7.36
CA CYS A 165 -5.80 16.18 7.92
C CYS A 165 -6.23 16.71 9.29
N LYS A 166 -7.55 16.82 9.54
CA LYS A 166 -8.12 17.30 10.81
C LYS A 166 -7.78 16.40 12.02
N ARG A 167 -7.42 15.14 11.78
CA ARG A 167 -7.04 14.18 12.83
C ARG A 167 -5.67 14.46 13.43
N ALA A 168 -4.79 15.11 12.69
CA ALA A 168 -3.46 15.46 13.19
C ALA A 168 -3.56 16.47 14.33
N PRO A 169 -2.62 16.50 15.29
CA PRO A 169 -2.56 17.57 16.29
C PRO A 169 -2.56 18.96 15.63
N LYS A 170 -3.24 19.95 16.22
CA LYS A 170 -3.38 21.31 15.64
C LYS A 170 -2.06 21.92 15.20
N LYS A 171 -1.00 21.80 16.02
CA LYS A 171 0.36 22.28 15.69
C LYS A 171 0.97 21.61 14.45
N THR A 172 0.61 20.36 14.18
CA THR A 172 1.05 19.64 12.97
C THR A 172 0.32 20.16 11.74
N GLN A 173 -1.00 20.38 11.84
CA GLN A 173 -1.78 20.99 10.75
C GLN A 173 -1.27 22.40 10.40
N GLU A 174 -1.02 23.23 11.41
CA GLU A 174 -0.43 24.57 11.25
C GLU A 174 0.94 24.51 10.57
N ARG A 175 1.77 23.52 10.90
CA ARG A 175 3.06 23.29 10.27
C ARG A 175 2.93 22.92 8.80
N TRP A 176 1.99 22.03 8.47
CA TRP A 176 1.73 21.67 7.08
C TRP A 176 1.25 22.85 6.25
N LYS A 177 0.37 23.68 6.81
CA LYS A 177 -0.08 24.94 6.19
C LYS A 177 1.07 25.91 5.99
N LYS A 178 1.91 26.12 7.01
CA LYS A 178 3.08 26.99 6.96
C LYS A 178 4.05 26.61 5.83
N TYR A 179 4.31 25.31 5.65
CA TYR A 179 5.23 24.82 4.62
C TYR A 179 4.54 24.46 3.29
N GLY A 180 3.23 24.66 3.15
CA GLY A 180 2.51 24.36 1.91
C GLY A 180 2.41 22.87 1.56
N ILE A 181 2.54 21.99 2.57
CA ILE A 181 2.53 20.53 2.41
C ILE A 181 1.26 19.86 2.91
N ALA A 182 0.21 20.63 3.26
CA ALA A 182 -1.11 20.05 3.53
C ALA A 182 -1.67 19.44 2.22
N PRO A 183 -1.98 18.13 2.18
CA PRO A 183 -2.45 17.47 0.98
C PRO A 183 -3.87 17.90 0.62
N ARG A 184 -4.12 18.15 -0.66
CA ARG A 184 -5.37 18.76 -1.16
C ARG A 184 -6.32 17.72 -1.71
N GLY A 185 -5.81 16.73 -2.44
CA GLY A 185 -6.57 15.57 -2.93
C GLY A 185 -5.61 14.44 -3.28
N ILE A 186 -5.97 13.19 -2.99
CA ILE A 186 -5.04 12.06 -3.02
C ILE A 186 -4.47 11.85 -4.43
N ASP A 187 -5.34 11.74 -5.43
CA ASP A 187 -4.92 11.56 -6.83
C ASP A 187 -4.28 12.82 -7.39
N ARG A 188 -4.76 13.98 -6.94
CA ARG A 188 -4.21 15.26 -7.37
C ARG A 188 -2.73 15.38 -7.02
N GLU A 189 -2.32 14.97 -5.82
CA GLU A 189 -0.90 15.03 -5.44
C GLU A 189 -0.02 14.04 -6.24
N VAL A 190 -0.58 12.91 -6.66
CA VAL A 190 0.11 11.98 -7.58
C VAL A 190 0.24 12.60 -8.98
N VAL A 191 -0.85 13.16 -9.51
CA VAL A 191 -0.85 13.81 -10.83
C VAL A 191 0.09 15.02 -10.86
N GLU A 192 0.08 15.85 -9.83
CA GLU A 192 0.99 17.01 -9.75
C GLU A 192 2.45 16.56 -9.62
N ALA A 193 2.74 15.43 -8.95
CA ALA A 193 4.09 14.88 -8.88
C ALA A 193 4.57 14.41 -10.26
N MET A 194 3.70 13.75 -11.02
CA MET A 194 4.01 13.34 -12.39
C MET A 194 4.18 14.54 -13.33
N HIS A 195 3.39 15.60 -13.16
CA HIS A 195 3.53 16.86 -13.88
C HIS A 195 4.87 17.54 -13.58
N ARG A 196 5.18 17.80 -12.30
CA ARG A 196 6.41 18.49 -11.85
C ARG A 196 7.69 17.78 -12.28
N THR A 197 7.66 16.45 -12.28
CA THR A 197 8.81 15.64 -12.64
C THR A 197 8.97 15.45 -14.16
N ASN A 198 8.11 16.04 -14.98
CA ASN A 198 8.28 16.03 -16.42
C ASN A 198 9.34 17.06 -16.88
N ILE A 199 9.84 16.89 -18.10
CA ILE A 199 10.83 17.80 -18.68
C ILE A 199 10.29 19.23 -18.77
N GLY A 200 11.10 20.21 -18.35
CA GLY A 200 10.79 21.64 -18.49
C GLY A 200 9.75 22.17 -17.50
N VAL A 201 9.42 21.42 -16.44
CA VAL A 201 8.45 21.84 -15.42
C VAL A 201 9.15 22.31 -14.15
N ASP A 202 9.39 21.42 -13.18
CA ASP A 202 10.00 21.81 -11.90
C ASP A 202 11.49 21.48 -11.92
N HIS A 203 12.32 22.51 -11.82
CA HIS A 203 13.78 22.41 -11.91
C HIS A 203 14.47 22.56 -10.54
N ASP A 204 13.73 22.88 -9.49
CA ASP A 204 14.26 23.08 -8.14
C ASP A 204 14.11 21.81 -7.30
N ALA A 205 15.23 21.30 -6.76
CA ALA A 205 15.26 20.03 -6.04
C ALA A 205 14.48 20.10 -4.72
N ASP A 206 14.57 21.22 -3.98
CA ASP A 206 13.90 21.38 -2.69
C ASP A 206 12.38 21.53 -2.88
N HIS A 207 11.95 22.24 -3.92
CA HIS A 207 10.55 22.39 -4.29
C HIS A 207 9.93 21.05 -4.73
N LEU A 208 10.68 20.24 -5.51
CA LEU A 208 10.31 18.87 -5.85
C LEU A 208 10.14 18.00 -4.60
N LEU A 209 11.12 18.00 -3.69
CA LEU A 209 11.09 17.20 -2.46
C LEU A 209 9.98 17.68 -1.51
N THR A 210 9.71 18.98 -1.45
CA THR A 210 8.58 19.55 -0.71
C THR A 210 7.26 19.02 -1.25
N HIS A 211 7.12 18.92 -2.57
CA HIS A 211 5.95 18.29 -3.16
C HIS A 211 5.90 16.78 -2.88
N GLY A 212 7.04 16.08 -2.92
CA GLY A 212 7.14 14.68 -2.52
C GLY A 212 6.63 14.44 -1.09
N LEU A 213 6.95 15.33 -0.13
CA LEU A 213 6.40 15.29 1.22
C LEU A 213 4.88 15.44 1.22
N ARG A 214 4.33 16.37 0.42
CA ARG A 214 2.87 16.55 0.31
C ARG A 214 2.19 15.30 -0.27
N THR A 215 2.78 14.69 -1.30
CA THR A 215 2.26 13.44 -1.89
C THR A 215 2.31 12.28 -0.88
N ALA A 216 3.41 12.12 -0.14
CA ALA A 216 3.51 11.13 0.93
C ALA A 216 2.52 11.39 2.10
N LEU A 217 2.22 12.64 2.41
CA LEU A 217 1.17 12.97 3.38
C LEU A 217 -0.23 12.61 2.87
N ALA A 218 -0.50 12.76 1.57
CA ALA A 218 -1.75 12.33 0.96
C ALA A 218 -1.94 10.79 1.00
N ASP A 219 -0.84 10.05 0.96
CA ASP A 219 -0.82 8.60 1.22
C ASP A 219 -1.19 8.29 2.67
N GLY A 220 -0.31 8.65 3.60
CA GLY A 220 -0.47 8.26 5.01
C GLY A 220 -1.71 8.85 5.66
N TRP A 221 -2.03 10.12 5.39
CA TRP A 221 -3.20 10.79 5.95
C TRP A 221 -4.45 10.71 5.08
N GLY A 222 -4.36 10.13 3.88
CA GLY A 222 -5.49 9.86 3.00
C GLY A 222 -5.61 8.37 2.77
N GLY A 223 -5.03 7.88 1.67
CA GLY A 223 -5.17 6.49 1.19
C GLY A 223 -5.05 5.44 2.30
N CYS A 224 -3.90 5.35 2.98
CA CYS A 224 -3.68 4.37 4.04
C CYS A 224 -4.74 4.44 5.15
N MET A 225 -4.95 5.62 5.73
CA MET A 225 -5.89 5.76 6.86
C MET A 225 -7.36 5.54 6.45
N ILE A 226 -7.75 5.95 5.24
CA ILE A 226 -9.10 5.70 4.72
C ILE A 226 -9.30 4.19 4.59
N SER A 227 -8.36 3.50 3.94
CA SER A 227 -8.45 2.05 3.77
C SER A 227 -8.53 1.33 5.12
N THR A 228 -7.65 1.63 6.08
CA THR A 228 -7.69 1.02 7.42
C THR A 228 -9.04 1.20 8.10
N ASP A 229 -9.57 2.42 8.11
CA ASP A 229 -10.84 2.69 8.80
C ASP A 229 -12.04 2.04 8.10
N VAL A 230 -12.07 2.05 6.77
CA VAL A 230 -13.14 1.43 6.01
C VAL A 230 -13.10 -0.09 6.15
N THR A 231 -11.91 -0.69 6.14
CA THR A 231 -11.70 -2.13 6.39
C THR A 231 -12.22 -2.51 7.78
N ASP A 232 -11.93 -1.72 8.82
CA ASP A 232 -12.48 -1.94 10.16
C ASP A 232 -14.01 -1.79 10.22
N ILE A 233 -14.59 -0.86 9.46
CA ILE A 233 -16.05 -0.66 9.38
C ILE A 233 -16.75 -1.87 8.75
N LEU A 234 -16.15 -2.43 7.69
CA LEU A 234 -16.73 -3.52 6.90
C LEU A 234 -16.46 -4.91 7.46
N PHE A 235 -15.28 -5.14 8.04
CA PHE A 235 -14.83 -6.47 8.47
C PHE A 235 -14.58 -6.56 9.98
N GLY A 236 -14.68 -5.43 10.69
CA GLY A 236 -14.57 -5.34 12.14
C GLY A 236 -13.21 -4.81 12.58
N THR A 237 -13.23 -3.97 13.62
CA THR A 237 -12.00 -3.46 14.24
C THR A 237 -11.26 -4.63 14.93
N PRO A 238 -9.98 -4.88 14.58
CA PRO A 238 -9.15 -5.92 15.18
C PRO A 238 -9.13 -5.91 16.71
N ARG A 239 -9.03 -7.10 17.30
CA ARG A 239 -8.89 -7.31 18.76
C ARG A 239 -7.73 -8.28 19.02
N PRO A 240 -7.15 -8.29 20.23
CA PRO A 240 -6.12 -9.28 20.56
C PRO A 240 -6.64 -10.71 20.37
N ILE A 241 -6.06 -11.43 19.41
CA ILE A 241 -6.35 -12.83 19.07
C ILE A 241 -5.01 -13.60 19.07
N LYS A 242 -5.05 -14.89 19.40
CA LYS A 242 -3.88 -15.76 19.26
C LYS A 242 -3.82 -16.26 17.83
N ALA A 243 -2.66 -16.14 17.20
CA ALA A 243 -2.41 -16.61 15.85
C ALA A 243 -1.05 -17.29 15.75
N GLU A 244 -0.84 -18.06 14.69
CA GLU A 244 0.43 -18.72 14.38
C GLU A 244 1.07 -18.08 13.14
N ALA A 245 2.39 -17.95 13.13
CA ALA A 245 3.13 -17.40 12.01
C ALA A 245 4.45 -18.15 11.83
N SER A 246 4.59 -18.85 10.70
CA SER A 246 5.80 -19.49 10.18
C SER A 246 5.40 -20.33 8.96
N PHE A 247 6.34 -21.00 8.31
CA PHE A 247 6.05 -22.09 7.35
C PHE A 247 5.41 -23.32 8.02
N GLY A 248 5.54 -23.46 9.34
CA GLY A 248 4.95 -24.56 10.11
C GLY A 248 3.41 -24.55 10.18
N ILE A 249 2.75 -23.53 9.63
CA ILE A 249 1.28 -23.48 9.53
C ILE A 249 0.74 -24.46 8.48
N PHE A 250 1.56 -24.91 7.52
CA PHE A 250 1.12 -25.82 6.47
C PHE A 250 0.92 -27.24 7.00
N LYS A 251 -0.14 -27.91 6.53
CA LYS A 251 -0.55 -29.25 6.96
C LYS A 251 -0.34 -30.25 5.82
N GLU A 252 0.29 -31.39 6.10
CA GLU A 252 0.54 -32.43 5.08
C GLU A 252 -0.74 -33.14 4.62
N ASP A 253 -1.75 -33.17 5.48
CA ASP A 253 -3.00 -33.89 5.29
C ASP A 253 -4.20 -33.00 4.94
N GLU A 254 -3.97 -31.71 4.68
CA GLU A 254 -5.00 -30.76 4.24
C GLU A 254 -4.62 -30.05 2.94
N VAL A 255 -5.63 -29.47 2.26
CA VAL A 255 -5.38 -28.60 1.12
C VAL A 255 -4.87 -27.26 1.63
N ASN A 256 -3.59 -26.96 1.42
CA ASN A 256 -3.01 -25.66 1.78
C ASN A 256 -3.33 -24.61 0.70
N LEU A 257 -4.20 -23.66 1.02
CA LEU A 257 -4.54 -22.52 0.17
C LEU A 257 -3.80 -21.28 0.67
N VAL A 258 -3.05 -20.61 -0.20
CA VAL A 258 -2.29 -19.40 0.17
C VAL A 258 -2.94 -18.15 -0.41
N VAL A 259 -3.41 -17.24 0.44
CA VAL A 259 -3.84 -15.90 0.04
C VAL A 259 -2.66 -14.94 0.06
N HIS A 260 -2.41 -14.28 -1.07
CA HIS A 260 -1.30 -13.34 -1.22
C HIS A 260 -1.75 -12.09 -1.97
N GLY A 261 -1.28 -10.93 -1.54
CA GLY A 261 -1.63 -9.64 -2.11
C GLY A 261 -1.91 -8.59 -1.02
N HIS A 262 -2.81 -7.67 -1.33
CA HIS A 262 -3.17 -6.54 -0.47
C HIS A 262 -4.68 -6.30 -0.34
N GLU A 263 -5.51 -6.95 -1.18
CA GLU A 263 -6.95 -6.71 -1.21
C GLU A 263 -7.67 -7.58 -0.17
N PRO A 264 -8.31 -7.00 0.87
CA PRO A 264 -8.96 -7.75 1.94
C PRO A 264 -10.29 -8.35 1.50
N SER A 265 -11.04 -7.71 0.60
CA SER A 265 -12.41 -8.15 0.25
C SER A 265 -12.45 -9.58 -0.30
N LEU A 266 -11.47 -9.95 -1.13
CA LEU A 266 -11.33 -11.32 -1.63
C LEU A 266 -10.94 -12.29 -0.52
N ALA A 267 -10.00 -11.90 0.35
CA ALA A 267 -9.51 -12.75 1.40
C ALA A 267 -10.60 -13.05 2.45
N GLU A 268 -11.41 -12.06 2.81
CA GLU A 268 -12.55 -12.21 3.72
C GLU A 268 -13.58 -13.21 3.18
N LEU A 269 -13.93 -13.13 1.88
CA LEU A 269 -14.82 -14.11 1.26
C LEU A 269 -14.21 -15.52 1.21
N ILE A 270 -12.89 -15.63 1.00
CA ILE A 270 -12.21 -16.92 1.07
C ILE A 270 -12.31 -17.49 2.48
N VAL A 271 -12.07 -16.71 3.53
CA VAL A 271 -12.20 -17.13 4.93
C VAL A 271 -13.60 -17.70 5.22
N ASP A 272 -14.65 -17.03 4.75
CA ASP A 272 -16.04 -17.48 4.93
C ASP A 272 -16.33 -18.80 4.20
N VAL A 273 -15.81 -18.96 2.97
CA VAL A 273 -16.12 -20.09 2.10
C VAL A 273 -15.29 -21.34 2.43
N VAL A 274 -14.02 -21.20 2.80
CA VAL A 274 -13.12 -22.36 3.06
C VAL A 274 -13.59 -23.22 4.23
N SER A 275 -14.36 -22.65 5.14
CA SER A 275 -14.87 -23.33 6.34
C SER A 275 -16.27 -23.91 6.15
N THR A 276 -16.87 -23.80 4.95
CA THR A 276 -18.21 -24.35 4.69
C THR A 276 -18.20 -25.87 4.60
N ASP A 277 -19.28 -26.52 5.04
CA ASP A 277 -19.43 -27.98 4.97
C ASP A 277 -19.25 -28.49 3.54
N GLU A 278 -19.76 -27.75 2.54
CA GLU A 278 -19.59 -28.10 1.13
C GLU A 278 -18.11 -28.18 0.73
N MET A 279 -17.31 -27.17 1.09
CA MET A 279 -15.89 -27.12 0.76
C MET A 279 -15.07 -28.15 1.54
N ILE A 280 -15.39 -28.36 2.81
CA ILE A 280 -14.74 -29.37 3.65
C ILE A 280 -15.03 -30.79 3.12
N GLU A 281 -16.29 -31.09 2.81
CA GLU A 281 -16.67 -32.40 2.25
C GLU A 281 -16.11 -32.60 0.84
N TYR A 282 -15.99 -31.53 0.05
CA TYR A 282 -15.29 -31.59 -1.23
C TYR A 282 -13.80 -31.94 -1.04
N ALA A 283 -13.09 -31.28 -0.11
CA ALA A 283 -11.70 -31.61 0.19
C ALA A 283 -11.53 -33.08 0.66
N LYS A 284 -12.43 -33.54 1.54
CA LYS A 284 -12.51 -34.95 1.99
C LYS A 284 -12.75 -35.93 0.84
N SER A 285 -13.61 -35.58 -0.11
CA SER A 285 -13.84 -36.40 -1.31
C SER A 285 -12.58 -36.58 -2.18
N LYS A 286 -11.58 -35.70 -2.02
CA LYS A 286 -10.28 -35.75 -2.71
C LYS A 286 -9.15 -36.35 -1.85
N GLY A 287 -9.44 -36.77 -0.62
CA GLY A 287 -8.50 -37.43 0.28
C GLY A 287 -7.76 -36.51 1.25
N ALA A 288 -8.07 -35.20 1.27
CA ALA A 288 -7.59 -34.29 2.30
C ALA A 288 -8.51 -34.33 3.53
N LYS A 289 -8.02 -34.00 4.73
CA LYS A 289 -8.85 -33.92 5.94
C LYS A 289 -9.66 -32.61 6.05
N GLY A 290 -9.21 -31.58 5.35
CA GLY A 290 -9.78 -30.24 5.35
C GLY A 290 -9.05 -29.30 4.41
N ILE A 291 -9.27 -28.00 4.62
CA ILE A 291 -8.62 -26.91 3.90
C ILE A 291 -7.91 -26.04 4.95
N ASN A 292 -6.61 -25.86 4.77
CA ASN A 292 -5.79 -24.98 5.59
C ASN A 292 -5.55 -23.67 4.83
N LEU A 293 -6.08 -22.56 5.34
CA LEU A 293 -5.86 -21.25 4.76
C LEU A 293 -4.63 -20.60 5.39
N GLY A 294 -3.57 -20.44 4.59
CA GLY A 294 -2.37 -19.68 4.96
C GLY A 294 -2.35 -18.32 4.26
N GLY A 295 -1.73 -17.32 4.89
CA GLY A 295 -1.58 -15.99 4.30
C GLY A 295 -0.12 -15.61 4.03
N MET A 296 0.12 -14.84 2.95
CA MET A 296 1.39 -14.15 2.68
C MET A 296 1.21 -12.63 2.46
N CYS A 297 2.10 -11.84 3.06
CA CYS A 297 2.18 -10.37 2.96
C CYS A 297 0.96 -9.63 3.54
N CYS A 298 0.53 -8.51 2.95
CA CYS A 298 -0.41 -7.60 3.63
C CYS A 298 -1.83 -8.16 3.75
N THR A 299 -2.37 -8.83 2.72
CA THR A 299 -3.68 -9.49 2.81
C THR A 299 -3.70 -10.54 3.93
N ALA A 300 -2.57 -11.20 4.19
CA ALA A 300 -2.43 -12.12 5.31
C ALA A 300 -2.51 -11.42 6.65
N ASN A 301 -1.87 -10.26 6.79
CA ASN A 301 -1.96 -9.46 8.00
C ASN A 301 -3.41 -8.98 8.23
N GLU A 302 -4.15 -8.62 7.17
CA GLU A 302 -5.56 -8.25 7.31
C GLU A 302 -6.40 -9.40 7.88
N VAL A 303 -6.24 -10.60 7.32
CA VAL A 303 -6.93 -11.82 7.81
C VAL A 303 -6.48 -12.16 9.24
N LEU A 304 -5.18 -12.20 9.49
CA LEU A 304 -4.59 -12.52 10.79
C LEU A 304 -5.10 -11.60 11.91
N MET A 305 -5.23 -10.30 11.61
CA MET A 305 -5.68 -9.31 12.58
C MET A 305 -7.16 -9.45 12.97
N ARG A 306 -7.98 -10.08 12.12
CA ARG A 306 -9.44 -10.21 12.33
C ARG A 306 -9.87 -11.62 12.71
N HIS A 307 -9.20 -12.63 12.18
CA HIS A 307 -9.60 -14.04 12.27
C HIS A 307 -8.60 -14.92 13.03
N GLY A 308 -7.37 -14.44 13.26
CA GLY A 308 -6.28 -15.20 13.87
C GLY A 308 -5.51 -16.07 12.89
#